data_AF-A0A352RIU1-F1
#
_entry.id   AF-A0A352RIU1-F1
#
_cell.length_a   1.000
_cell.length_b   1.000
_cell.length_c   1.000
_cell.angle_alpha   90.00
_cell.angle_beta   90.00
_cell.angle_gamma   90.00
#
_symmetry.space_group_name_H-M   'P 1'
#
loop_
_entity.id
_entity.type
_entity.pdbx_description
1 polymer ?
#
loop_
_entity_poly.entity_id
_entity_poly.type
_entity_poly.pdbx_seq_one_letter_code
_entity_poly.pdbx_strand_id
1 'polypeptide(L)'
;KSTLSGSVNGSVIRYYREQGYNGEGITATPSFNFQFPVFQLFNTSFKIGKRVSSFKVRDPDVPGSDDEYGFQILDGKAEINTTLSRIFKQESGIFSRFKHLLIPRLQFDYIEDVQQISDSGVPFGGGISTRRIITFRLENVLLAKRRYFERSVKLTSLSLNRMRRRHMDVALIRKLGLIQGKEFASEKLFVDQLDKLFGGALSAQQKYTILAYAEKGVVPLISSQIRGQTREGKSWNMASLNFVQHYDVLKKDPDFQSIGPAVKGNETDSGQPLLPLRTTLSFNPGPGFSINYFNRYHHQKRQVVEYSAGFGFGVSDHNKASVNFHKNEFAYQTPYGNDVATANTFGFSNSFEASDELAFGFSGTVNLDADSYTFRRRLTSSAFTLDYRPDCWNIRLALTESVDKTTTSSGREKEYINRTLYAY
;
A
#
# COMPACT_ATOMS: atom_id res chain seq x y z
N LYS A 1 -25.81 8.90 -11.29
CA LYS A 1 -25.94 7.77 -12.25
C LYS A 1 -26.02 6.51 -11.43
N SER A 2 -27.05 5.69 -11.64
CA SER A 2 -27.19 4.40 -10.96
C SER A 2 -26.67 3.29 -11.86
N THR A 3 -26.06 2.27 -11.29
CA THR A 3 -25.53 1.12 -12.00
C THR A 3 -25.96 -0.16 -11.28
N LEU A 4 -26.41 -1.14 -12.07
CA LEU A 4 -26.67 -2.50 -11.60
C LEU A 4 -25.70 -3.42 -12.32
N SER A 5 -25.00 -4.25 -11.57
CA SER A 5 -24.11 -5.28 -12.10
C SER A 5 -24.40 -6.62 -11.43
N GLY A 6 -24.58 -7.66 -12.24
CA GLY A 6 -24.60 -9.04 -11.78
C GLY A 6 -23.23 -9.68 -11.94
N SER A 7 -22.85 -10.56 -11.03
CA SER A 7 -21.66 -11.40 -11.15
C SER A 7 -21.94 -12.77 -10.57
N VAL A 8 -21.30 -13.80 -11.12
CA VAL A 8 -21.31 -15.16 -10.55
C VAL A 8 -19.87 -15.57 -10.34
N ASN A 9 -19.52 -15.86 -9.08
CA ASN A 9 -18.21 -16.43 -8.73
C ASN A 9 -18.42 -17.86 -8.27
N GLY A 10 -17.58 -18.78 -8.69
CA GLY A 10 -17.69 -20.17 -8.27
C GLY A 10 -16.38 -20.91 -8.38
N SER A 11 -16.35 -22.13 -7.85
CA SER A 11 -15.23 -23.04 -7.94
C SER A 11 -15.72 -24.48 -8.05
N VAL A 12 -14.97 -25.30 -8.79
CA VAL A 12 -15.06 -26.75 -8.72
C VAL A 12 -13.77 -27.22 -8.06
N ILE A 13 -13.91 -28.00 -7.00
CA ILE A 13 -12.82 -28.41 -6.13
C ILE A 13 -12.78 -29.92 -6.12
N ARG A 14 -11.59 -30.49 -6.23
CA ARG A 14 -11.33 -31.92 -6.01
C ARG A 14 -10.12 -32.04 -5.11
N TYR A 15 -10.29 -32.70 -3.98
CA TYR A 15 -9.19 -33.01 -3.07
C TYR A 15 -8.93 -34.50 -3.09
N TYR A 16 -7.67 -34.85 -3.28
CA TYR A 16 -7.19 -36.23 -3.28
C TYR A 16 -6.05 -36.36 -2.27
N ARG A 17 -6.13 -37.39 -1.45
CA ARG A 17 -5.17 -37.81 -0.44
C ARG A 17 -4.99 -39.32 -0.55
N GLU A 18 -3.77 -39.77 -0.28
CA GLU A 18 -3.45 -41.20 -0.24
C GLU A 18 -4.05 -41.88 0.99
N GLN A 19 -4.31 -41.13 2.07
CA GLN A 19 -4.96 -41.59 3.30
C GLN A 19 -5.94 -40.53 3.80
N GLY A 20 -7.13 -40.97 4.23
CA GLY A 20 -8.20 -40.13 4.75
C GLY A 20 -9.19 -39.60 3.70
N TYR A 21 -10.10 -38.73 4.13
CA TYR A 21 -11.20 -38.20 3.30
C TYR A 21 -10.75 -37.53 1.99
N ASN A 22 -11.28 -38.08 0.89
CA ASN A 22 -11.28 -37.53 -0.45
C ASN A 22 -12.63 -36.88 -0.76
N GLY A 23 -12.68 -36.03 -1.77
CA GLY A 23 -13.96 -35.45 -2.15
C GLY A 23 -13.92 -34.46 -3.29
N GLU A 24 -15.12 -34.16 -3.76
CA GLU A 24 -15.42 -33.25 -4.86
C GLU A 24 -16.45 -32.23 -4.37
N GLY A 25 -16.35 -31.00 -4.85
CA GLY A 25 -17.22 -29.92 -4.41
C GLY A 25 -17.44 -28.89 -5.50
N ILE A 26 -18.63 -28.32 -5.50
CA ILE A 26 -18.98 -27.19 -6.35
C ILE A 26 -19.48 -26.07 -5.47
N THR A 27 -18.98 -24.86 -5.70
CA THR A 27 -19.50 -23.65 -5.09
C THR A 27 -19.87 -22.64 -6.16
N ALA A 28 -20.98 -21.94 -5.95
CA ALA A 28 -21.44 -20.85 -6.79
C ALA A 28 -22.00 -19.73 -5.92
N THR A 29 -21.66 -18.49 -6.23
CA THR A 29 -22.09 -17.29 -5.52
C THR A 29 -22.55 -16.26 -6.56
N PRO A 30 -23.78 -16.38 -7.10
CA PRO A 30 -24.44 -15.27 -7.77
C PRO A 30 -24.58 -14.09 -6.82
N SER A 31 -24.28 -12.89 -7.32
CA SER A 31 -24.47 -11.64 -6.57
C SER A 31 -24.88 -10.49 -7.47
N PHE A 32 -25.72 -9.61 -6.95
CA PHE A 32 -26.09 -8.36 -7.56
C PHE A 32 -25.52 -7.21 -6.75
N ASN A 33 -24.93 -6.23 -7.43
CA ASN A 33 -24.42 -5.01 -6.84
C ASN A 33 -25.13 -3.81 -7.48
N PHE A 34 -25.82 -3.03 -6.66
CA PHE A 34 -26.54 -1.85 -7.06
C PHE A 34 -25.86 -0.61 -6.45
N GLN A 35 -25.39 0.29 -7.30
CA GLN A 35 -24.78 1.54 -6.89
C GLN A 35 -25.66 2.70 -7.31
N PHE A 36 -25.96 3.61 -6.39
CA PHE A 36 -26.84 4.74 -6.64
C PHE A 36 -26.46 5.91 -5.72
N PRO A 37 -26.56 7.15 -6.21
CA PRO A 37 -26.40 8.32 -5.36
C PRO A 37 -27.64 8.51 -4.48
N VAL A 38 -27.44 8.86 -3.20
CA VAL A 38 -28.50 9.15 -2.23
C VAL A 38 -28.32 10.58 -1.74
N PHE A 39 -29.23 11.48 -2.10
CA PHE A 39 -29.00 12.92 -2.07
C PHE A 39 -27.78 13.29 -2.94
N GLN A 40 -27.68 14.50 -3.50
CA GLN A 40 -26.64 14.82 -4.52
C GLN A 40 -25.17 14.65 -4.04
N LEU A 41 -24.96 14.32 -2.76
CA LEU A 41 -23.68 14.31 -2.07
C LEU A 41 -23.19 12.91 -1.64
N PHE A 42 -24.06 11.89 -1.54
CA PHE A 42 -23.64 10.57 -1.06
C PHE A 42 -23.73 9.53 -2.17
N ASN A 43 -22.74 8.64 -2.20
CA ASN A 43 -22.80 7.43 -3.01
C ASN A 43 -23.14 6.26 -2.10
N THR A 44 -24.11 5.46 -2.51
CA THR A 44 -24.52 4.25 -1.81
C THR A 44 -24.30 3.05 -2.72
N SER A 45 -23.87 1.93 -2.13
CA SER A 45 -23.84 0.64 -2.81
C SER A 45 -24.48 -0.43 -1.94
N PHE A 46 -25.30 -1.27 -2.55
CA PHE A 46 -25.90 -2.45 -1.93
C PHE A 46 -25.55 -3.67 -2.77
N LYS A 47 -24.86 -4.62 -2.16
CA LYS A 47 -24.55 -5.92 -2.73
C LYS A 47 -25.32 -6.99 -1.97
N ILE A 48 -25.99 -7.86 -2.70
CA ILE A 48 -26.62 -9.07 -2.16
C ILE A 48 -26.14 -10.26 -2.96
N GLY A 49 -25.82 -11.34 -2.27
CA GLY A 49 -25.41 -12.58 -2.89
C GLY A 49 -26.03 -13.77 -2.18
N LYS A 50 -26.03 -14.90 -2.89
CA LYS A 50 -26.41 -16.19 -2.33
C LYS A 50 -25.34 -17.18 -2.70
N ARG A 51 -24.61 -17.66 -1.70
CA ARG A 51 -23.67 -18.76 -1.89
C ARG A 51 -24.43 -20.07 -1.85
N VAL A 52 -24.15 -20.95 -2.79
CA VAL A 52 -24.65 -22.31 -2.88
C VAL A 52 -23.43 -23.22 -2.97
N SER A 53 -23.38 -24.24 -2.12
CA SER A 53 -22.33 -25.25 -2.11
C SER A 53 -22.94 -26.64 -2.11
N SER A 54 -22.21 -27.58 -2.69
CA SER A 54 -22.50 -29.01 -2.64
C SER A 54 -21.16 -29.74 -2.65
N PHE A 55 -21.01 -30.71 -1.76
CA PHE A 55 -19.82 -31.50 -1.55
C PHE A 55 -20.20 -32.97 -1.47
N LYS A 56 -19.38 -33.81 -2.08
CA LYS A 56 -19.42 -35.26 -1.95
C LYS A 56 -18.06 -35.74 -1.48
N VAL A 57 -18.03 -36.40 -0.33
CA VAL A 57 -16.81 -36.87 0.30
C VAL A 57 -16.87 -38.37 0.58
N ARG A 58 -15.69 -38.99 0.59
CA ARG A 58 -15.53 -40.41 0.88
C ARG A 58 -14.13 -40.67 1.42
N ASP A 59 -14.03 -41.49 2.45
CA ASP A 59 -12.77 -42.07 2.89
C ASP A 59 -12.59 -43.46 2.24
N PRO A 60 -11.55 -43.70 1.41
CA PRO A 60 -11.33 -45.01 0.80
C PRO A 60 -11.00 -46.09 1.84
N ASP A 61 -10.49 -45.73 3.01
CA ASP A 61 -10.04 -46.65 4.06
C ASP A 61 -11.18 -47.07 5.00
N VAL A 62 -12.31 -46.34 4.99
CA VAL A 62 -13.47 -46.59 5.87
C VAL A 62 -14.71 -46.91 5.04
N PRO A 63 -15.18 -48.18 5.03
CA PRO A 63 -16.42 -48.55 4.34
C PRO A 63 -17.65 -47.81 4.90
N GLY A 64 -18.49 -47.26 4.01
CA GLY A 64 -19.70 -46.51 4.40
C GLY A 64 -19.46 -45.06 4.82
N SER A 65 -18.26 -44.52 4.57
CA SER A 65 -17.88 -43.12 4.86
C SER A 65 -18.34 -42.10 3.82
N ASP A 66 -19.16 -42.53 2.85
CA ASP A 66 -19.75 -41.64 1.84
C ASP A 66 -20.66 -40.62 2.51
N ASP A 67 -20.40 -39.34 2.29
CA ASP A 67 -21.19 -38.24 2.83
C ASP A 67 -21.40 -37.19 1.73
N GLU A 68 -22.64 -36.72 1.61
CA GLU A 68 -23.04 -35.70 0.67
C GLU A 68 -23.79 -34.61 1.42
N TYR A 69 -23.24 -33.39 1.37
CA TYR A 69 -23.81 -32.27 2.09
C TYR A 69 -23.62 -30.98 1.30
N GLY A 70 -24.38 -29.97 1.66
CA GLY A 70 -24.34 -28.67 1.00
C GLY A 70 -25.08 -27.64 1.84
N PHE A 71 -24.81 -26.37 1.56
CA PHE A 71 -25.44 -25.28 2.29
C PHE A 71 -25.67 -24.09 1.38
N GLN A 72 -26.64 -23.27 1.78
CA GLN A 72 -26.98 -22.03 1.10
C GLN A 72 -26.90 -20.89 2.10
N ILE A 73 -26.11 -19.86 1.79
CA ILE A 73 -25.86 -18.74 2.71
C ILE A 73 -26.17 -17.45 1.97
N LEU A 74 -27.05 -16.63 2.54
CA LEU A 74 -27.24 -15.26 2.08
C LEU A 74 -26.11 -14.37 2.61
N ASP A 75 -25.51 -13.59 1.71
CA ASP A 75 -24.56 -12.55 2.05
C ASP A 75 -25.04 -11.18 1.57
N GLY A 76 -24.63 -10.16 2.29
CA GLY A 76 -25.04 -8.79 2.04
C GLY A 76 -23.95 -7.81 2.42
N LYS A 77 -23.81 -6.76 1.62
CA LYS A 77 -22.95 -5.63 1.95
C LYS A 77 -23.61 -4.33 1.53
N ALA A 78 -23.81 -3.44 2.50
CA ALA A 78 -24.26 -2.07 2.24
C ALA A 78 -23.12 -1.10 2.54
N GLU A 79 -22.94 -0.05 1.74
CA GLU A 79 -21.98 1.02 1.99
C GLU A 79 -22.61 2.36 1.61
N ILE A 80 -22.44 3.37 2.46
CA ILE A 80 -22.71 4.77 2.15
C ILE A 80 -21.45 5.59 2.42
N ASN A 81 -21.09 6.45 1.48
CA ASN A 81 -19.94 7.34 1.62
C ASN A 81 -20.20 8.71 0.98
N THR A 82 -19.42 9.70 1.41
CA THR A 82 -19.35 11.02 0.74
C THR A 82 -17.92 11.52 0.77
N THR A 83 -17.62 12.55 -0.02
CA THR A 83 -16.31 13.21 -0.02
C THR A 83 -16.52 14.70 0.10
N LEU A 84 -16.18 15.25 1.26
CA LEU A 84 -16.12 16.69 1.48
C LEU A 84 -14.71 17.16 1.13
N SER A 85 -14.58 18.27 0.43
CA SER A 85 -13.25 18.79 0.09
C SER A 85 -13.16 20.30 0.17
N ARG A 86 -11.98 20.79 0.59
CA ARG A 86 -11.65 22.21 0.62
C ARG A 86 -10.25 22.43 0.05
N ILE A 87 -10.13 23.43 -0.81
CA ILE A 87 -8.85 23.81 -1.42
C ILE A 87 -8.35 25.08 -0.74
N PHE A 88 -7.10 25.05 -0.29
CA PHE A 88 -6.37 26.18 0.28
C PHE A 88 -5.26 26.57 -0.70
N LYS A 89 -5.25 27.83 -1.13
CA LYS A 89 -4.16 28.38 -1.94
C LYS A 89 -3.19 29.11 -1.02
N GLN A 90 -1.90 28.93 -1.24
CA GLN A 90 -0.87 29.72 -0.59
C GLN A 90 -0.29 30.73 -1.58
N GLU A 91 0.26 31.82 -1.08
CA GLU A 91 0.93 32.85 -1.88
C GLU A 91 2.45 32.67 -1.90
N SER A 92 3.04 32.16 -0.82
CA SER A 92 4.49 31.96 -0.64
C SER A 92 4.81 30.56 -0.12
N GLY A 93 6.09 30.15 -0.13
CA GLY A 93 6.53 28.83 0.34
C GLY A 93 6.62 27.73 -0.73
N ILE A 94 7.01 26.52 -0.28
CA ILE A 94 7.33 25.36 -1.12
C ILE A 94 6.07 24.72 -1.75
N PHE A 95 4.90 24.95 -1.17
CA PHE A 95 3.62 24.44 -1.66
C PHE A 95 2.79 25.57 -2.27
N SER A 96 2.10 25.29 -3.37
CA SER A 96 1.19 26.26 -3.99
C SER A 96 -0.23 26.11 -3.47
N ARG A 97 -0.67 24.86 -3.26
CA ARG A 97 -2.04 24.52 -2.88
C ARG A 97 -2.08 23.27 -2.04
N PHE A 98 -3.04 23.24 -1.13
CA PHE A 98 -3.48 22.06 -0.42
C PHE A 98 -4.94 21.77 -0.76
N LYS A 99 -5.28 20.49 -0.91
CA LYS A 99 -6.66 20.03 -0.97
C LYS A 99 -6.88 19.07 0.18
N HIS A 100 -7.68 19.48 1.15
CA HIS A 100 -8.10 18.61 2.24
C HIS A 100 -9.36 17.86 1.80
N LEU A 101 -9.37 16.54 1.99
CA LEU A 101 -10.49 15.64 1.76
C LEU A 101 -10.90 15.03 3.10
N LEU A 102 -12.20 15.05 3.38
CA LEU A 102 -12.81 14.32 4.48
C LEU A 102 -13.79 13.31 3.88
N ILE A 103 -13.50 12.03 4.05
CA ILE A 103 -14.23 10.92 3.43
C ILE A 103 -14.79 10.02 4.53
N PRO A 104 -15.98 10.32 5.07
CA PRO A 104 -16.70 9.40 5.92
C PRO A 104 -17.30 8.25 5.08
N ARG A 105 -17.21 7.04 5.62
CA ARG A 105 -17.77 5.82 5.03
C ARG A 105 -18.39 4.97 6.13
N LEU A 106 -19.63 4.55 5.93
CA LEU A 106 -20.30 3.58 6.78
C LEU A 106 -20.61 2.34 5.94
N GLN A 107 -20.16 1.18 6.41
CA GLN A 107 -20.34 -0.11 5.75
C GLN A 107 -21.02 -1.08 6.71
N PHE A 108 -21.94 -1.90 6.20
CA PHE A 108 -22.53 -3.02 6.91
C PHE A 108 -22.24 -4.31 6.14
N ASP A 109 -21.62 -5.27 6.80
CA ASP A 109 -21.34 -6.61 6.28
C ASP A 109 -22.25 -7.63 6.97
N TYR A 110 -22.97 -8.42 6.18
CA TYR A 110 -23.89 -9.46 6.62
C TYR A 110 -23.53 -10.80 5.97
N ILE A 111 -23.43 -11.83 6.79
CA ILE A 111 -23.39 -13.24 6.40
C ILE A 111 -24.36 -13.97 7.30
N GLU A 112 -25.34 -14.64 6.70
CA GLU A 112 -26.34 -15.44 7.40
C GLU A 112 -25.70 -16.54 8.24
N ASP A 113 -26.30 -16.83 9.39
CA ASP A 113 -25.91 -17.98 10.21
C ASP A 113 -26.66 -19.22 9.73
N VAL A 114 -25.93 -20.21 9.22
CA VAL A 114 -26.48 -21.42 8.61
C VAL A 114 -25.68 -22.61 9.09
N GLN A 115 -26.40 -23.65 9.50
CA GLN A 115 -25.84 -24.94 9.88
C GLN A 115 -25.07 -25.56 8.71
N GLN A 116 -23.82 -25.93 8.96
CA GLN A 116 -22.90 -26.51 7.96
C GLN A 116 -22.38 -27.84 8.49
N ILE A 117 -23.28 -28.81 8.61
CA ILE A 117 -22.97 -30.14 9.13
C ILE A 117 -22.69 -31.08 7.97
N SER A 118 -21.67 -31.90 8.16
CA SER A 118 -21.28 -33.03 7.35
C SER A 118 -21.37 -34.24 8.29
N ASP A 119 -22.02 -35.31 7.85
CA ASP A 119 -22.22 -36.51 8.67
C ASP A 119 -20.90 -37.23 8.95
N SER A 120 -19.91 -37.04 8.08
CA SER A 120 -18.53 -37.50 8.28
C SER A 120 -17.70 -36.64 9.24
N GLY A 121 -18.23 -35.50 9.72
CA GLY A 121 -17.55 -34.59 10.64
C GLY A 121 -16.42 -33.77 10.03
N VAL A 122 -16.18 -33.88 8.72
CA VAL A 122 -15.11 -33.17 8.00
C VAL A 122 -15.73 -32.20 6.99
N PRO A 123 -15.83 -30.88 7.31
CA PRO A 123 -16.38 -29.89 6.40
C PRO A 123 -15.40 -29.59 5.26
N PHE A 124 -15.43 -30.45 4.23
CA PHE A 124 -14.82 -30.23 2.92
C PHE A 124 -15.11 -28.84 2.33
N GLY A 125 -14.08 -28.16 1.82
CA GLY A 125 -14.23 -26.79 1.31
C GLY A 125 -14.31 -25.70 2.39
N GLY A 126 -14.29 -26.08 3.67
CA GLY A 126 -14.21 -25.17 4.81
C GLY A 126 -15.55 -24.54 5.21
N GLY A 127 -15.66 -24.15 6.48
CA GLY A 127 -16.84 -23.50 7.03
C GLY A 127 -16.84 -21.98 6.86
N ILE A 128 -18.02 -21.41 6.67
CA ILE A 128 -18.23 -19.95 6.61
C ILE A 128 -18.95 -19.51 7.87
N SER A 129 -18.27 -18.75 8.72
CA SER A 129 -18.87 -18.21 9.94
C SER A 129 -19.82 -17.05 9.63
N THR A 130 -20.91 -16.96 10.41
CA THR A 130 -21.81 -15.81 10.38
C THR A 130 -21.07 -14.50 10.71
N ARG A 131 -21.59 -13.38 10.19
CA ARG A 131 -21.00 -12.05 10.37
C ARG A 131 -22.08 -10.98 10.31
N ARG A 132 -22.08 -10.07 11.29
CA ARG A 132 -22.91 -8.85 11.26
C ARG A 132 -22.09 -7.68 11.78
N ILE A 133 -21.38 -6.98 10.90
CA ILE A 133 -20.44 -5.93 11.30
C ILE A 133 -20.84 -4.61 10.69
N ILE A 134 -20.95 -3.58 11.53
CA ILE A 134 -21.00 -2.19 11.10
C ILE A 134 -19.58 -1.63 11.19
N THR A 135 -19.06 -1.06 10.11
CA THR A 135 -17.75 -0.41 10.07
C THR A 135 -17.92 1.05 9.73
N PHE A 136 -17.53 1.92 10.66
CA PHE A 136 -17.36 3.33 10.39
C PHE A 136 -15.90 3.63 10.07
N ARG A 137 -15.67 4.35 8.98
CA ARG A 137 -14.35 4.82 8.58
C ARG A 137 -14.37 6.32 8.32
N LEU A 138 -13.36 7.02 8.81
CA LEU A 138 -13.14 8.43 8.52
C LEU A 138 -11.73 8.63 7.97
N GLU A 139 -11.63 8.87 6.67
CA GLU A 139 -10.35 9.18 6.01
C GLU A 139 -10.19 10.70 5.88
N ASN A 140 -9.15 11.25 6.50
CA ASN A 140 -8.72 12.64 6.35
C ASN A 140 -7.47 12.64 5.45
N VAL A 141 -7.56 13.19 4.25
CA VAL A 141 -6.46 13.17 3.28
C VAL A 141 -6.07 14.59 2.91
N LEU A 142 -4.79 14.92 3.04
CA LEU A 142 -4.21 16.18 2.63
C LEU A 142 -3.41 15.95 1.35
N LEU A 143 -3.93 16.43 0.23
CA LEU A 143 -3.20 16.48 -1.01
C LEU A 143 -2.44 17.80 -1.11
N ALA A 144 -1.18 17.75 -1.57
CA ALA A 144 -0.35 18.94 -1.74
C ALA A 144 0.13 19.06 -3.19
N LYS A 145 0.27 20.30 -3.66
CA LYS A 145 0.99 20.64 -4.89
C LYS A 145 2.24 21.43 -4.55
N ARG A 146 3.42 20.92 -4.94
CA ARG A 146 4.68 21.69 -4.83
C ARG A 146 4.72 22.84 -5.81
N ARG A 147 5.48 23.85 -5.45
CA ARG A 147 6.09 24.79 -6.39
C ARG A 147 7.45 24.28 -6.80
N TYR A 148 7.68 24.29 -8.10
CA TYR A 148 9.01 24.13 -8.68
C TYR A 148 9.43 25.49 -9.21
N PHE A 149 10.64 25.89 -8.85
CA PHE A 149 11.25 27.07 -9.45
C PHE A 149 11.61 26.76 -10.91
N GLU A 150 11.14 27.58 -11.83
CA GLU A 150 11.60 27.54 -13.21
C GLU A 150 12.74 28.53 -13.34
N ARG A 151 13.93 28.05 -13.69
CA ARG A 151 15.08 28.93 -13.93
C ARG A 151 14.81 29.74 -15.19
N SER A 152 15.09 31.04 -15.13
CA SER A 152 15.12 31.84 -16.36
C SER A 152 16.23 31.35 -17.29
N VAL A 153 16.05 31.55 -18.59
CA VAL A 153 16.97 31.11 -19.64
C VAL A 153 17.30 32.29 -20.53
N LYS A 154 18.59 32.46 -20.85
CA LYS A 154 19.06 33.54 -21.71
C LYS A 154 20.19 33.05 -22.62
N LEU A 155 20.15 33.49 -23.88
CA LEU A 155 21.28 33.35 -24.79
C LEU A 155 22.13 34.60 -24.71
N THR A 156 23.38 34.45 -24.28
CA THR A 156 24.36 35.55 -24.24
C THR A 156 25.29 35.50 -25.46
N SER A 157 26.08 36.56 -25.65
CA SER A 157 27.17 36.57 -26.63
C SER A 157 28.16 35.42 -26.39
N LEU A 158 28.40 35.08 -25.12
CA LEU A 158 29.22 33.95 -24.70
C LEU A 158 28.59 32.61 -25.13
N SER A 159 27.29 32.40 -24.92
CA SER A 159 26.57 31.22 -25.40
C SER A 159 26.77 31.01 -26.91
N LEU A 160 26.53 32.05 -27.71
CA LEU A 160 26.66 31.98 -29.17
C LEU A 160 28.12 31.76 -29.62
N ASN A 161 29.09 32.41 -28.95
CA ASN A 161 30.51 32.21 -29.25
C ASN A 161 30.97 30.78 -28.93
N ARG A 162 30.45 30.15 -27.87
CA ARG A 162 30.73 28.74 -27.57
C ARG A 162 30.15 27.81 -28.64
N MET A 163 28.94 28.08 -29.13
CA MET A 163 28.34 27.33 -30.24
C MET A 163 29.19 27.45 -31.52
N ARG A 164 29.70 28.65 -31.84
CA ARG A 164 30.60 28.88 -32.99
C ARG A 164 31.88 28.06 -32.89
N ARG A 165 32.52 28.05 -31.71
CA ARG A 165 33.75 27.27 -31.45
C ARG A 165 33.55 25.76 -31.54
N ARG A 166 32.30 25.28 -31.43
CA ARG A 166 31.94 23.86 -31.55
C ARG A 166 31.36 23.52 -32.92
N HIS A 167 31.58 24.37 -33.93
CA HIS A 167 31.17 24.17 -35.32
C HIS A 167 29.67 23.91 -35.53
N MET A 168 28.80 24.50 -34.70
CA MET A 168 27.38 24.54 -35.03
C MET A 168 27.14 25.38 -36.29
N ASP A 169 26.07 25.04 -37.02
CA ASP A 169 25.69 25.71 -38.26
C ASP A 169 25.60 27.23 -38.10
N VAL A 170 26.30 27.93 -38.99
CA VAL A 170 26.38 29.40 -39.03
C VAL A 170 25.00 30.01 -39.27
N ALA A 171 24.16 29.38 -40.09
CA ALA A 171 22.79 29.86 -40.35
C ALA A 171 21.91 29.76 -39.10
N LEU A 172 22.07 28.67 -38.33
CA LEU A 172 21.42 28.47 -37.05
C LEU A 172 21.85 29.54 -36.02
N ILE A 173 23.16 29.78 -35.87
CA ILE A 173 23.69 30.78 -34.93
C ILE A 173 23.22 32.19 -35.29
N ARG A 174 23.17 32.54 -36.59
CA ARG A 174 22.69 33.83 -37.05
C ARG A 174 21.22 34.06 -36.68
N LYS A 175 20.35 33.04 -36.83
CA LYS A 175 18.96 33.10 -36.40
C LYS A 175 18.84 33.21 -34.87
N LEU A 176 19.61 32.44 -34.11
CA LEU A 176 19.63 32.55 -32.63
C LEU A 176 20.07 33.94 -32.14
N GLY A 177 20.89 34.67 -32.92
CA GLY A 177 21.24 36.06 -32.67
C GLY A 177 20.05 37.01 -32.52
N LEU A 178 18.90 36.69 -33.13
CA LEU A 178 17.68 37.51 -33.04
C LEU A 178 17.04 37.50 -31.63
N ILE A 179 17.35 36.51 -30.81
CA ILE A 179 16.89 36.40 -29.41
C ILE A 179 18.03 36.55 -28.42
N GLN A 180 19.21 36.98 -28.88
CA GLN A 180 20.34 37.26 -28.00
C GLN A 180 19.96 38.35 -26.99
N GLY A 181 20.30 38.13 -25.72
CA GLY A 181 20.05 39.09 -24.66
C GLY A 181 18.61 39.08 -24.11
N LYS A 182 17.66 38.41 -24.79
CA LYS A 182 16.30 38.24 -24.30
C LYS A 182 16.25 37.17 -23.21
N GLU A 183 15.64 37.51 -22.08
CA GLU A 183 15.45 36.59 -20.96
C GLU A 183 14.06 35.94 -21.06
N PHE A 184 14.03 34.62 -20.90
CA PHE A 184 12.81 33.81 -20.91
C PHE A 184 12.59 33.27 -19.50
N ALA A 185 11.35 33.34 -19.00
CA ALA A 185 11.04 32.93 -17.63
C ALA A 185 11.17 31.41 -17.40
N SER A 186 11.29 30.59 -18.45
CA SER A 186 11.52 29.15 -18.33
C SER A 186 12.13 28.54 -19.59
N GLU A 187 12.71 27.34 -19.44
CA GLU A 187 13.20 26.52 -20.56
C GLU A 187 12.12 26.23 -21.58
N LYS A 188 10.88 25.99 -21.13
CA LYS A 188 9.74 25.74 -22.02
C LYS A 188 9.45 26.96 -22.91
N LEU A 189 9.37 28.15 -22.33
CA LEU A 189 9.13 29.38 -23.09
C LEU A 189 10.27 29.68 -24.07
N PHE A 190 11.50 29.35 -23.69
CA PHE A 190 12.65 29.43 -24.59
C PHE A 190 12.52 28.46 -25.77
N VAL A 191 12.16 27.20 -25.51
CA VAL A 191 11.92 26.19 -26.56
C VAL A 191 10.76 26.59 -27.48
N ASP A 192 9.66 27.08 -26.93
CA ASP A 192 8.52 27.59 -27.71
C ASP A 192 8.95 28.77 -28.60
N GLN A 193 9.87 29.61 -28.13
CA GLN A 193 10.43 30.69 -28.93
C GLN A 193 11.36 30.17 -30.04
N LEU A 194 12.15 29.13 -29.78
CA LEU A 194 12.92 28.46 -30.82
C LEU A 194 11.98 27.89 -31.90
N ASP A 195 10.87 27.28 -31.50
CA ASP A 195 9.87 26.78 -32.45
C ASP A 195 9.29 27.89 -33.33
N LYS A 196 8.99 29.05 -32.75
CA LYS A 196 8.55 30.23 -33.52
C LYS A 196 9.62 30.75 -34.46
N LEU A 197 10.89 30.78 -34.02
CA LEU A 197 12.00 31.31 -34.82
C LEU A 197 12.38 30.45 -36.02
N PHE A 198 12.21 29.13 -35.86
CA PHE A 198 12.59 28.14 -36.86
C PHE A 198 11.38 27.48 -37.53
N GLY A 199 10.16 27.94 -37.26
CA GLY A 199 8.93 27.39 -37.86
C GLY A 199 8.71 25.90 -37.54
N GLY A 200 9.16 25.43 -36.37
CA GLY A 200 9.10 24.02 -35.98
C GLY A 200 10.13 23.10 -36.67
N ALA A 201 11.05 23.64 -37.47
CA ALA A 201 12.03 22.85 -38.22
C ALA A 201 13.16 22.25 -37.37
N LEU A 202 13.28 22.64 -36.09
CA LEU A 202 14.31 22.11 -35.19
C LEU A 202 13.90 20.76 -34.59
N SER A 203 14.78 19.77 -34.67
CA SER A 203 14.59 18.50 -33.98
C SER A 203 14.69 18.66 -32.46
N ALA A 204 14.14 17.71 -31.70
CA ALA A 204 14.24 17.69 -30.24
C ALA A 204 15.71 17.71 -29.76
N GLN A 205 16.59 17.00 -30.46
CA GLN A 205 18.02 16.93 -30.14
C GLN A 205 18.76 18.24 -30.42
N GLN A 206 18.37 18.97 -31.47
CA GLN A 206 18.91 20.31 -31.74
C GLN A 206 18.46 21.31 -30.67
N LYS A 207 17.19 21.28 -30.26
CA LYS A 207 16.67 22.12 -29.17
C LYS A 207 17.42 21.87 -27.87
N TYR A 208 17.64 20.59 -27.51
CA TYR A 208 18.38 20.22 -26.31
C TYR A 208 19.83 20.70 -26.36
N THR A 209 20.49 20.52 -27.52
CA THR A 209 21.84 21.02 -27.75
C THR A 209 21.90 22.53 -27.57
N ILE A 210 20.98 23.31 -28.16
CA ILE A 210 20.93 24.77 -28.01
C ILE A 210 20.71 25.17 -26.54
N LEU A 211 19.79 24.49 -25.85
CA LEU A 211 19.48 24.73 -24.44
C LEU A 211 20.71 24.51 -23.53
N ALA A 212 21.58 23.54 -23.85
CA ALA A 212 22.79 23.26 -23.08
C ALA A 212 23.81 24.41 -23.08
N TYR A 213 23.79 25.28 -24.09
CA TYR A 213 24.64 26.47 -24.16
C TYR A 213 23.98 27.73 -23.59
N ALA A 214 22.68 27.70 -23.31
CA ALA A 214 21.97 28.82 -22.72
C ALA A 214 22.35 28.99 -21.24
N GLU A 215 22.46 30.24 -20.79
CA GLU A 215 22.69 30.54 -19.39
C GLU A 215 21.38 30.40 -18.62
N LYS A 216 21.42 29.66 -17.52
CA LYS A 216 20.26 29.43 -16.63
C LYS A 216 20.37 30.33 -15.40
N GLY A 217 19.28 30.98 -15.02
CA GLY A 217 19.19 31.82 -13.84
C GLY A 217 19.49 31.05 -12.54
N VAL A 218 19.90 31.79 -11.51
CA VAL A 218 20.25 31.23 -10.19
C VAL A 218 18.98 30.78 -9.46
N VAL A 219 19.02 29.59 -8.84
CA VAL A 219 17.94 29.13 -7.97
C VAL A 219 18.02 29.87 -6.64
N PRO A 220 16.98 30.61 -6.22
CA PRO A 220 16.98 31.25 -4.92
C PRO A 220 17.08 30.20 -3.80
N LEU A 221 18.00 30.40 -2.86
CA LEU A 221 18.17 29.51 -1.70
C LEU A 221 16.99 29.59 -0.72
N ILE A 222 16.22 30.70 -0.74
CA ILE A 222 15.13 30.97 0.19
C ILE A 222 13.78 30.98 -0.54
N SER A 223 12.87 30.10 -0.10
CA SER A 223 11.56 29.90 -0.74
C SER A 223 10.63 31.13 -0.76
N SER A 224 10.87 32.13 0.09
CA SER A 224 10.11 33.39 0.15
C SER A 224 10.45 34.36 -1.00
N GLN A 225 11.61 34.18 -1.65
CA GLN A 225 12.06 35.02 -2.76
C GLN A 225 11.59 34.51 -4.13
N ILE A 226 10.90 33.36 -4.15
CA ILE A 226 10.40 32.75 -5.37
C ILE A 226 9.10 33.44 -5.81
N ARG A 227 9.17 34.72 -6.17
CA ARG A 227 8.04 35.46 -6.76
C ARG A 227 8.14 35.43 -8.28
N GLY A 228 7.09 34.91 -8.94
CA GLY A 228 6.85 35.08 -10.38
C GLY A 228 7.32 33.97 -11.32
N GLN A 229 8.35 33.18 -10.96
CA GLN A 229 8.91 32.11 -11.81
C GLN A 229 8.71 30.71 -11.21
N THR A 230 7.45 30.35 -10.94
CA THR A 230 7.13 29.02 -10.39
C THR A 230 6.12 28.28 -11.22
N ARG A 231 6.34 26.99 -11.37
CA ARG A 231 5.37 26.05 -11.91
C ARG A 231 4.79 25.17 -10.81
N GLU A 232 3.50 24.87 -10.91
CA GLU A 232 2.86 23.89 -10.04
C GLU A 232 3.21 22.46 -10.44
N GLY A 233 3.58 21.65 -9.46
CA GLY A 233 3.79 20.22 -9.59
C GLY A 233 2.52 19.41 -9.78
N LYS A 234 2.71 18.11 -9.99
CA LYS A 234 1.63 17.12 -9.80
C LYS A 234 1.17 17.14 -8.34
N SER A 235 -0.11 16.86 -8.12
CA SER A 235 -0.64 16.66 -6.77
C SER A 235 -0.18 15.30 -6.24
N TRP A 236 0.18 15.20 -4.97
CA TRP A 236 0.40 13.92 -4.30
C TRP A 236 -0.25 13.91 -2.91
N ASN A 237 -0.41 12.72 -2.34
CA ASN A 237 -0.90 12.55 -0.98
C ASN A 237 0.21 12.87 0.02
N MET A 238 0.08 14.02 0.69
CA MET A 238 1.05 14.49 1.67
C MET A 238 0.79 13.94 3.06
N ALA A 239 -0.47 13.78 3.45
CA ALA A 239 -0.82 13.21 4.73
C ALA A 239 -2.16 12.48 4.63
N SER A 240 -2.28 11.34 5.29
CA SER A 240 -3.56 10.67 5.49
C SER A 240 -3.70 10.21 6.93
N LEU A 241 -4.81 10.57 7.57
CA LEU A 241 -5.20 10.09 8.88
C LEU A 241 -6.53 9.34 8.74
N ASN A 242 -6.50 8.03 9.00
CA ASN A 242 -7.64 7.13 8.84
C ASN A 242 -8.04 6.58 10.21
N PHE A 243 -9.32 6.70 10.54
CA PHE A 243 -9.93 6.06 11.71
C PHE A 243 -10.85 4.96 11.23
N VAL A 244 -10.72 3.75 11.79
CA VAL A 244 -11.61 2.62 11.53
C VAL A 244 -12.14 2.10 12.84
N GLN A 245 -13.47 2.14 12.98
CA GLN A 245 -14.18 1.61 14.12
C GLN A 245 -15.13 0.52 13.63
N HIS A 246 -14.89 -0.71 14.09
CA HIS A 246 -15.81 -1.82 13.86
C HIS A 246 -16.77 -1.94 15.04
N TYR A 247 -18.00 -2.35 14.74
CA TYR A 247 -19.03 -2.69 15.69
C TYR A 247 -19.61 -4.04 15.28
N ASP A 248 -19.32 -5.07 16.05
CA ASP A 248 -19.80 -6.43 15.86
C ASP A 248 -21.16 -6.59 16.51
N VAL A 249 -22.20 -6.62 15.68
CA VAL A 249 -23.60 -6.69 16.13
C VAL A 249 -23.89 -8.03 16.80
N LEU A 250 -23.19 -9.10 16.45
CA LEU A 250 -23.39 -10.43 17.05
C LEU A 250 -23.07 -10.40 18.54
N LYS A 251 -21.99 -9.71 18.93
CA LYS A 251 -21.58 -9.57 20.34
C LYS A 251 -22.48 -8.67 21.17
N LYS A 252 -23.48 -8.02 20.57
CA LYS A 252 -24.48 -7.25 21.33
C LYS A 252 -25.34 -8.18 22.19
N ASP A 253 -25.59 -9.39 21.71
CA ASP A 253 -26.30 -10.44 22.43
C ASP A 253 -25.26 -11.35 23.10
N PRO A 254 -25.13 -11.31 24.45
CA PRO A 254 -24.13 -12.10 25.15
C PRO A 254 -24.30 -13.60 24.99
N ASP A 255 -25.55 -14.03 24.79
CA ASP A 255 -25.98 -15.43 24.75
C ASP A 255 -26.08 -15.96 23.31
N PHE A 256 -25.65 -15.18 22.32
CA PHE A 256 -25.66 -15.60 20.92
C PHE A 256 -24.83 -16.88 20.72
N GLN A 257 -25.51 -17.94 20.27
CA GLN A 257 -24.88 -19.20 19.87
C GLN A 257 -25.03 -19.37 18.37
N SER A 258 -23.90 -19.52 17.69
CA SER A 258 -23.87 -19.78 16.25
C SER A 258 -24.41 -21.18 15.95
N ILE A 259 -25.33 -21.27 15.00
CA ILE A 259 -25.85 -22.55 14.48
C ILE A 259 -24.84 -23.16 13.49
N GLY A 260 -24.13 -22.31 12.75
CA GLY A 260 -23.02 -22.67 11.87
C GLY A 260 -21.65 -22.68 12.57
N PRO A 261 -20.56 -22.62 11.79
CA PRO A 261 -19.19 -22.56 12.31
C PRO A 261 -18.97 -21.39 13.28
N ALA A 262 -18.09 -21.59 14.25
CA ALA A 262 -17.79 -20.60 15.30
C ALA A 262 -17.51 -19.20 14.71
N VAL A 263 -18.11 -18.17 15.32
CA VAL A 263 -17.94 -16.76 14.94
C VAL A 263 -16.46 -16.38 14.97
N LYS A 264 -15.98 -15.71 13.93
CA LYS A 264 -14.60 -15.22 13.87
C LYS A 264 -14.47 -13.93 14.65
N GLY A 265 -13.33 -13.76 15.32
CA GLY A 265 -12.97 -12.50 15.96
C GLY A 265 -13.08 -12.53 17.49
N ASN A 266 -11.94 -12.63 18.16
CA ASN A 266 -11.83 -12.63 19.62
C ASN A 266 -11.28 -11.31 20.17
N GLU A 267 -11.38 -10.22 19.40
CA GLU A 267 -10.84 -8.90 19.81
C GLU A 267 -11.49 -8.32 21.07
N THR A 268 -12.71 -8.74 21.41
CA THR A 268 -13.50 -8.27 22.57
C THR A 268 -14.38 -9.39 23.11
N ASP A 269 -14.82 -9.24 24.36
CA ASP A 269 -15.71 -10.21 25.01
C ASP A 269 -17.16 -10.13 24.49
N SER A 270 -17.94 -11.17 24.78
CA SER A 270 -19.38 -11.15 24.53
C SER A 270 -20.06 -10.05 25.35
N GLY A 271 -21.08 -9.39 24.80
CA GLY A 271 -21.68 -8.18 25.37
C GLY A 271 -20.91 -6.89 25.09
N GLN A 272 -19.74 -6.95 24.43
CA GLN A 272 -18.91 -5.80 24.08
C GLN A 272 -18.76 -5.68 22.55
N PRO A 273 -19.78 -5.12 21.86
CA PRO A 273 -19.85 -5.11 20.40
C PRO A 273 -18.91 -4.11 19.74
N LEU A 274 -18.51 -3.04 20.42
CA LEU A 274 -17.54 -2.09 19.88
C LEU A 274 -16.17 -2.78 19.85
N LEU A 275 -15.50 -2.87 18.71
CA LEU A 275 -14.14 -3.45 18.64
C LEU A 275 -13.06 -2.38 18.91
N PRO A 276 -11.78 -2.73 19.03
CA PRO A 276 -10.72 -1.74 19.19
C PRO A 276 -10.65 -0.73 18.02
N LEU A 277 -10.51 0.55 18.34
CA LEU A 277 -10.37 1.64 17.38
C LEU A 277 -9.00 1.52 16.70
N ARG A 278 -8.98 1.54 15.36
CA ARG A 278 -7.74 1.53 14.58
C ARG A 278 -7.48 2.91 14.01
N THR A 279 -6.29 3.45 14.25
CA THR A 279 -5.84 4.71 13.63
C THR A 279 -4.64 4.43 12.75
N THR A 280 -4.62 5.01 11.57
CA THR A 280 -3.46 4.97 10.67
C THR A 280 -3.13 6.38 10.21
N LEU A 281 -1.92 6.83 10.51
CA LEU A 281 -1.33 8.05 9.99
C LEU A 281 -0.26 7.69 8.98
N SER A 282 -0.31 8.32 7.82
CA SER A 282 0.78 8.33 6.85
C SER A 282 1.11 9.77 6.51
N PHE A 283 2.40 10.10 6.45
CA PHE A 283 2.88 11.44 6.15
C PHE A 283 4.07 11.37 5.19
N ASN A 284 3.93 12.04 4.06
CA ASN A 284 4.88 12.09 2.96
C ASN A 284 4.96 13.54 2.41
N PRO A 285 5.77 14.41 3.05
CA PRO A 285 5.91 15.81 2.66
C PRO A 285 6.62 15.99 1.32
N GLY A 286 7.26 14.95 0.79
CA GLY A 286 7.92 14.97 -0.50
C GLY A 286 8.58 13.65 -0.86
N PRO A 287 8.94 13.45 -2.14
CA PRO A 287 9.60 12.24 -2.60
C PRO A 287 10.81 11.92 -1.71
N GLY A 288 10.89 10.68 -1.24
CA GLY A 288 12.00 10.26 -0.41
C GLY A 288 11.83 10.45 1.09
N PHE A 289 10.66 10.85 1.59
CA PHE A 289 10.40 10.88 3.03
C PHE A 289 9.04 10.24 3.34
N SER A 290 9.00 9.38 4.35
CA SER A 290 7.76 8.80 4.85
C SER A 290 7.78 8.60 6.36
N ILE A 291 6.68 8.96 7.01
CA ILE A 291 6.36 8.54 8.37
C ILE A 291 5.05 7.79 8.31
N ASN A 292 5.01 6.63 8.94
CA ASN A 292 3.78 5.86 9.12
C ASN A 292 3.61 5.57 10.60
N TYR A 293 2.40 5.72 11.10
CA TYR A 293 2.04 5.34 12.45
C TYR A 293 0.71 4.61 12.41
N PHE A 294 0.61 3.51 13.13
CA PHE A 294 -0.61 2.77 13.32
C PHE A 294 -0.79 2.51 14.80
N ASN A 295 -2.03 2.56 15.28
CA ASN A 295 -2.36 2.05 16.60
C ASN A 295 -3.74 1.41 16.65
N ARG A 296 -3.91 0.53 17.63
CA ARG A 296 -5.16 -0.12 18.00
C ARG A 296 -5.45 0.19 19.46
N TYR A 297 -6.48 1.00 19.72
CA TYR A 297 -6.91 1.35 21.07
C TYR A 297 -8.06 0.46 21.52
N HIS A 298 -7.86 -0.27 22.60
CA HIS A 298 -8.82 -1.20 23.14
C HIS A 298 -9.60 -0.56 24.29
N HIS A 299 -10.88 -0.27 24.07
CA HIS A 299 -11.72 0.45 25.02
C HIS A 299 -11.96 -0.32 26.33
N GLN A 300 -12.10 -1.66 26.31
CA GLN A 300 -12.23 -2.45 27.56
C GLN A 300 -10.97 -2.35 28.45
N LYS A 301 -9.78 -2.46 27.84
CA LYS A 301 -8.48 -2.33 28.52
C LYS A 301 -8.06 -0.88 28.77
N ARG A 302 -8.77 0.07 28.13
CA ARG A 302 -8.53 1.53 28.16
C ARG A 302 -7.11 1.95 27.76
N GLN A 303 -6.46 1.17 26.90
CA GLN A 303 -5.08 1.41 26.47
C GLN A 303 -4.85 1.07 24.99
N VAL A 304 -3.73 1.55 24.45
CA VAL A 304 -3.23 1.11 23.15
C VAL A 304 -2.60 -0.27 23.32
N VAL A 305 -3.11 -1.25 22.59
CA VAL A 305 -2.72 -2.66 22.71
C VAL A 305 -1.85 -3.14 21.55
N GLU A 306 -1.86 -2.38 20.47
CA GLU A 306 -1.02 -2.59 19.31
C GLU A 306 -0.63 -1.25 18.73
N TYR A 307 0.62 -1.09 18.35
CA TYR A 307 1.06 0.07 17.60
C TYR A 307 2.25 -0.28 16.70
N SER A 308 2.39 0.49 15.62
CA SER A 308 3.61 0.49 14.83
C SER A 308 3.97 1.91 14.43
N ALA A 309 5.26 2.17 14.37
CA ALA A 309 5.82 3.44 13.93
C ALA A 309 6.94 3.15 12.95
N GLY A 310 6.86 3.74 11.76
CA GLY A 310 7.84 3.59 10.70
C GLY A 310 8.32 4.94 10.23
N PHE A 311 9.62 5.04 9.99
CA PHE A 311 10.27 6.18 9.38
C PHE A 311 11.08 5.71 8.17
N GLY A 312 10.98 6.41 7.06
CA GLY A 312 11.70 6.12 5.84
C GLY A 312 12.25 7.39 5.21
N PHE A 313 13.48 7.29 4.73
CA PHE A 313 14.13 8.32 3.94
C PHE A 313 14.79 7.69 2.70
N GLY A 314 14.77 8.38 1.57
CA GLY A 314 15.38 7.91 0.33
C GLY A 314 15.74 9.07 -0.60
N VAL A 315 17.01 9.16 -0.97
CA VAL A 315 17.50 10.21 -1.90
C VAL A 315 17.55 9.68 -3.32
N SER A 316 17.91 8.42 -3.49
CA SER A 316 18.00 7.73 -4.78
C SER A 316 17.55 6.29 -4.63
N ASP A 317 17.60 5.50 -5.70
CA ASP A 317 17.23 4.09 -5.64
C ASP A 317 18.14 3.25 -4.74
N HIS A 318 19.39 3.68 -4.60
CA HIS A 318 20.42 3.00 -3.82
C HIS A 318 20.71 3.69 -2.49
N ASN A 319 20.27 4.94 -2.28
CA ASN A 319 20.43 5.65 -1.00
C ASN A 319 19.09 5.74 -0.27
N LYS A 320 18.80 4.74 0.57
CA LYS A 320 17.54 4.60 1.32
C LYS A 320 17.84 4.16 2.75
N ALA A 321 17.07 4.65 3.70
CA ALA A 321 17.13 4.22 5.08
C ALA A 321 15.71 4.10 5.62
N SER A 322 15.42 3.08 6.39
CA SER A 322 14.16 2.98 7.12
C SER A 322 14.34 2.28 8.44
N VAL A 323 13.48 2.65 9.38
CA VAL A 323 13.32 1.97 10.66
C VAL A 323 11.84 1.77 10.89
N ASN A 324 11.50 0.65 11.51
CA ASN A 324 10.15 0.39 11.96
C ASN A 324 10.18 -0.22 13.35
N PHE A 325 9.16 0.10 14.13
CA PHE A 325 8.87 -0.49 15.41
C PHE A 325 7.44 -1.04 15.34
N HIS A 326 7.22 -2.24 15.86
CA HIS A 326 5.90 -2.81 15.96
C HIS A 326 5.76 -3.55 17.28
N LYS A 327 4.71 -3.23 18.05
CA LYS A 327 4.36 -3.96 19.25
C LYS A 327 2.88 -4.31 19.22
N ASN A 328 2.57 -5.56 19.52
CA ASN A 328 1.24 -6.10 19.75
C ASN A 328 1.26 -6.91 21.04
N GLU A 329 0.50 -6.47 22.03
CA GLU A 329 0.54 -7.03 23.39
C GLU A 329 -0.03 -8.45 23.50
N PHE A 330 -1.00 -8.82 22.66
CA PHE A 330 -1.68 -10.11 22.72
C PHE A 330 -2.09 -10.59 21.34
N ALA A 331 -2.06 -11.91 21.15
CA ALA A 331 -2.56 -12.52 19.93
C ALA A 331 -4.09 -12.35 19.87
N TYR A 332 -4.60 -12.08 18.67
CA TYR A 332 -6.03 -11.95 18.43
C TYR A 332 -6.38 -12.34 17.00
N GLN A 333 -7.64 -12.68 16.77
CA GLN A 333 -8.22 -12.88 15.46
C GLN A 333 -9.11 -11.69 15.15
N THR A 334 -8.96 -11.12 13.96
CA THR A 334 -9.86 -10.09 13.44
C THR A 334 -11.26 -10.65 13.21
N PRO A 335 -12.32 -9.82 13.15
CA PRO A 335 -13.66 -10.32 12.83
C PRO A 335 -13.80 -10.84 11.39
N TYR A 336 -12.74 -10.69 10.58
CA TYR A 336 -12.62 -11.25 9.24
C TYR A 336 -11.94 -12.62 9.20
N GLY A 337 -11.47 -13.14 10.34
CA GLY A 337 -10.81 -14.44 10.45
C GLY A 337 -9.30 -14.43 10.28
N ASN A 338 -8.67 -13.25 10.20
CA ASN A 338 -7.21 -13.14 10.15
C ASN A 338 -6.61 -13.18 11.55
N ASP A 339 -5.68 -14.09 11.79
CA ASP A 339 -4.93 -14.19 13.05
C ASP A 339 -3.76 -13.21 13.07
N VAL A 340 -3.58 -12.55 14.21
CA VAL A 340 -2.51 -11.59 14.48
C VAL A 340 -1.79 -12.05 15.74
N ALA A 341 -0.51 -12.39 15.61
CA ALA A 341 0.31 -12.87 16.71
C ALA A 341 0.79 -11.72 17.61
N THR A 342 1.20 -12.06 18.84
CA THR A 342 2.01 -11.17 19.68
C THR A 342 3.29 -10.79 18.97
N ALA A 343 3.70 -9.53 19.08
CA ALA A 343 4.94 -9.06 18.47
C ALA A 343 5.54 -7.92 19.30
N ASN A 344 6.87 -7.85 19.33
CA ASN A 344 7.59 -6.68 19.82
C ASN A 344 8.89 -6.61 19.03
N THR A 345 8.85 -5.96 17.87
CA THR A 345 9.92 -6.00 16.90
C THR A 345 10.41 -4.61 16.52
N PHE A 346 11.70 -4.55 16.20
CA PHE A 346 12.36 -3.41 15.62
C PHE A 346 13.02 -3.83 14.30
N GLY A 347 12.53 -3.29 13.19
CA GLY A 347 13.11 -3.47 11.87
C GLY A 347 13.97 -2.29 11.46
N PHE A 348 15.06 -2.57 10.75
CA PHE A 348 15.90 -1.55 10.14
C PHE A 348 16.29 -1.98 8.72
N SER A 349 16.49 -1.00 7.86
CA SER A 349 17.01 -1.21 6.51
C SER A 349 17.81 0.02 6.10
N ASN A 350 18.93 -0.21 5.44
CA ASN A 350 19.74 0.83 4.85
C ASN A 350 20.33 0.31 3.54
N SER A 351 20.33 1.14 2.53
CA SER A 351 21.13 0.97 1.34
C SER A 351 21.84 2.29 1.06
N PHE A 352 23.08 2.21 0.62
CA PHE A 352 23.83 3.37 0.15
C PHE A 352 24.71 3.03 -1.03
N GLU A 353 24.88 4.01 -1.91
CA GLU A 353 25.76 3.95 -3.06
C GLU A 353 27.15 4.43 -2.62
N ALA A 354 28.14 3.54 -2.73
CA ALA A 354 29.53 3.87 -2.38
C ALA A 354 30.29 4.46 -3.56
N SER A 355 29.93 4.07 -4.79
CA SER A 355 30.41 4.63 -6.05
C SER A 355 29.34 4.47 -7.14
N ASP A 356 29.56 5.04 -8.32
CA ASP A 356 28.64 4.93 -9.47
C ASP A 356 28.35 3.48 -9.87
N GLU A 357 29.28 2.56 -9.59
CA GLU A 357 29.17 1.14 -9.91
C GLU A 357 28.88 0.26 -8.69
N LEU A 358 29.02 0.78 -7.46
CA LEU A 358 28.99 -0.05 -6.24
C LEU A 358 27.95 0.45 -5.24
N ALA A 359 27.05 -0.44 -4.83
CA ALA A 359 26.10 -0.18 -3.76
C ALA A 359 26.10 -1.30 -2.71
N PHE A 360 25.85 -0.89 -1.47
CA PHE A 360 25.75 -1.78 -0.33
C PHE A 360 24.36 -1.65 0.29
N GLY A 361 23.88 -2.73 0.90
CA GLY A 361 22.66 -2.71 1.67
C GLY A 361 22.72 -3.68 2.84
N PHE A 362 22.03 -3.32 3.92
CA PHE A 362 21.80 -4.19 5.05
C PHE A 362 20.40 -3.96 5.60
N SER A 363 19.78 -5.01 6.10
CA SER A 363 18.49 -4.92 6.77
C SER A 363 18.35 -6.03 7.78
N GLY A 364 17.41 -5.89 8.70
CA GLY A 364 17.10 -6.92 9.66
C GLY A 364 15.91 -6.59 10.54
N THR A 365 15.43 -7.61 11.22
CA THR A 365 14.38 -7.50 12.23
C THR A 365 14.89 -8.07 13.54
N VAL A 366 14.74 -7.28 14.60
CA VAL A 366 15.10 -7.65 15.97
C VAL A 366 13.81 -7.89 16.73
N ASN A 367 13.66 -9.05 17.36
CA ASN A 367 12.66 -9.23 18.41
C ASN A 367 13.21 -8.69 19.74
N LEU A 368 12.43 -7.81 20.35
CA LEU A 368 12.74 -7.11 21.58
C LEU A 368 12.27 -7.87 22.83
N ASP A 369 11.42 -8.89 22.68
CA ASP A 369 11.04 -9.79 23.76
C ASP A 369 12.11 -10.88 23.93
N ALA A 370 12.93 -10.71 24.97
CA ALA A 370 14.15 -11.49 25.18
C ALA A 370 13.91 -12.96 25.60
N ASP A 371 12.70 -13.28 26.05
CA ASP A 371 12.38 -14.54 26.74
C ASP A 371 11.66 -15.57 25.85
N SER A 372 11.32 -15.22 24.60
CA SER A 372 10.43 -16.05 23.76
C SER A 372 11.11 -17.04 22.81
N TYR A 373 12.45 -17.14 22.77
CA TYR A 373 13.17 -17.98 21.79
C TYR A 373 14.16 -18.96 22.40
N THR A 374 14.17 -20.17 21.84
CA THR A 374 15.13 -21.22 22.24
C THR A 374 16.59 -20.87 21.93
N PHE A 375 16.85 -20.05 20.91
CA PHE A 375 18.20 -19.67 20.49
C PHE A 375 18.80 -18.45 21.22
N ARG A 376 18.09 -17.81 22.16
CA ARG A 376 18.50 -16.55 22.83
C ARG A 376 19.00 -15.46 21.85
N ARG A 377 18.60 -15.54 20.58
CA ARG A 377 19.01 -14.63 19.52
C ARG A 377 17.88 -13.64 19.26
N ARG A 378 18.18 -12.36 19.40
CA ARG A 378 17.21 -11.28 19.18
C ARG A 378 17.05 -10.91 17.71
N LEU A 379 18.09 -11.06 16.89
CA LEU A 379 18.03 -10.81 15.45
C LEU A 379 17.33 -11.98 14.75
N THR A 380 16.05 -11.84 14.46
CA THR A 380 15.20 -12.90 13.85
C THR A 380 15.34 -12.96 12.34
N SER A 381 15.72 -11.87 11.70
CA SER A 381 16.11 -11.85 10.29
C SER A 381 17.19 -10.82 10.03
N SER A 382 18.05 -11.11 9.05
CA SER A 382 19.02 -10.17 8.51
C SER A 382 19.33 -10.45 7.06
N ALA A 383 19.56 -9.40 6.29
CA ALA A 383 20.05 -9.50 4.92
C ALA A 383 21.18 -8.50 4.70
N PHE A 384 22.21 -8.91 3.98
CA PHE A 384 23.27 -8.06 3.47
C PHE A 384 23.34 -8.20 1.95
N THR A 385 23.41 -7.09 1.25
CA THR A 385 23.44 -7.03 -0.22
C THR A 385 24.63 -6.22 -0.72
N LEU A 386 25.27 -6.72 -1.76
CA LEU A 386 26.34 -6.06 -2.50
C LEU A 386 25.96 -6.04 -3.98
N ASP A 387 25.87 -4.85 -4.55
CA ASP A 387 25.55 -4.65 -5.97
C ASP A 387 26.74 -4.01 -6.67
N TYR A 388 27.31 -4.72 -7.65
CA TYR A 388 28.34 -4.19 -8.54
C TYR A 388 27.80 -4.10 -9.98
N ARG A 389 27.86 -2.91 -10.58
CA ARG A 389 27.18 -2.53 -11.82
C ARG A 389 28.11 -1.75 -12.76
N PRO A 390 29.13 -2.40 -13.36
CA PRO A 390 29.91 -1.81 -14.45
C PRO A 390 29.06 -1.65 -15.73
N ASP A 391 29.55 -0.90 -16.72
CA ASP A 391 28.78 -0.45 -17.90
C ASP A 391 28.01 -1.53 -18.67
N CYS A 392 28.48 -2.78 -18.67
CA CYS A 392 27.97 -3.85 -19.56
C CYS A 392 27.36 -5.06 -18.84
N TRP A 393 27.42 -5.13 -17.50
CA TRP A 393 26.93 -6.27 -16.72
C TRP A 393 26.71 -5.89 -15.25
N ASN A 394 25.96 -6.70 -14.51
CA ASN A 394 25.75 -6.51 -13.07
C ASN A 394 25.94 -7.84 -12.33
N ILE A 395 26.49 -7.76 -11.12
CA ILE A 395 26.52 -8.86 -10.15
C ILE A 395 25.88 -8.37 -8.86
N ARG A 396 24.92 -9.14 -8.34
CA ARG A 396 24.32 -8.93 -7.03
C ARG A 396 24.61 -10.13 -6.13
N LEU A 397 25.25 -9.88 -4.99
CA LEU A 397 25.39 -10.84 -3.91
C LEU A 397 24.42 -10.51 -2.79
N ALA A 398 23.67 -11.49 -2.30
CA ALA A 398 22.76 -11.33 -1.17
C ALA A 398 22.96 -12.47 -0.16
N LEU A 399 23.41 -12.14 1.05
CA LEU A 399 23.44 -13.05 2.18
C LEU A 399 22.21 -12.82 3.04
N THR A 400 21.38 -13.83 3.19
CA THR A 400 20.17 -13.79 4.02
C THR A 400 20.26 -14.79 5.15
N GLU A 401 19.77 -14.39 6.32
CA GLU A 401 19.65 -15.24 7.48
C GLU A 401 18.30 -15.00 8.15
N SER A 402 17.55 -16.07 8.44
CA SER A 402 16.28 -16.01 9.17
C SER A 402 16.19 -17.12 10.21
N VAL A 403 15.44 -16.85 11.28
CA VAL A 403 15.01 -17.86 12.23
C VAL A 403 13.66 -18.37 11.77
N ASP A 404 13.64 -19.62 11.32
CA ASP A 404 12.44 -20.29 10.82
C ASP A 404 11.98 -21.35 11.84
N LYS A 405 10.70 -21.73 11.76
CA LYS A 405 10.11 -22.80 12.57
C LYS A 405 9.80 -24.01 11.69
N THR A 406 10.08 -25.19 12.22
CA THR A 406 9.67 -26.47 11.63
C THR A 406 8.94 -27.31 12.66
N THR A 407 8.02 -28.16 12.21
CA THR A 407 7.30 -29.08 13.08
C THR A 407 7.90 -30.46 12.92
N THR A 408 8.40 -31.02 14.03
CA THR A 408 8.91 -32.39 14.04
C THR A 408 7.78 -33.40 13.81
N SER A 409 8.11 -34.62 13.41
CA SER A 409 7.15 -35.75 13.32
C SER A 409 6.38 -36.02 14.63
N SER A 410 6.92 -35.57 15.77
CA SER A 410 6.29 -35.63 17.09
C SER A 410 5.31 -34.48 17.39
N GLY A 411 5.05 -33.59 16.43
CA GLY A 411 4.19 -32.41 16.59
C GLY A 411 4.83 -31.26 17.38
N ARG A 412 6.09 -31.40 17.81
CA ARG A 412 6.81 -30.33 18.51
C ARG A 412 7.42 -29.35 17.51
N GLU A 413 7.12 -28.07 17.68
CA GLU A 413 7.82 -26.98 16.98
C GLU A 413 9.29 -26.93 17.42
N LYS A 414 10.20 -26.82 16.45
CA LYS A 414 11.61 -26.53 16.65
C LYS A 414 12.01 -25.36 15.77
N GLU A 415 12.83 -24.48 16.33
CA GLU A 415 13.43 -23.38 15.59
C GLU A 415 14.71 -23.88 14.90
N TYR A 416 15.03 -23.29 13.74
CA TYR A 416 16.31 -23.47 13.07
C TYR A 416 16.73 -22.18 12.39
N ILE A 417 18.02 -22.08 12.05
CA ILE A 417 18.58 -20.94 11.34
C ILE A 417 18.69 -21.31 9.87
N ASN A 418 17.98 -20.56 9.02
CA ASN A 418 18.13 -20.64 7.58
C ASN A 418 19.15 -19.61 7.12
N ARG A 419 20.17 -20.04 6.37
CA ARG A 419 21.19 -19.18 5.78
C ARG A 419 21.25 -19.46 4.30
N THR A 420 21.11 -18.42 3.49
CA THR A 420 21.20 -18.57 2.04
C THR A 420 22.02 -17.43 1.46
N LEU A 421 23.04 -17.79 0.67
CA LEU A 421 23.79 -16.88 -0.17
C LEU A 421 23.24 -17.00 -1.59
N TYR A 422 22.82 -15.88 -2.14
CA TYR A 422 22.42 -15.77 -3.52
C TYR A 422 23.45 -14.95 -4.31
N ALA A 423 23.73 -15.38 -5.53
CA ALA A 423 24.51 -14.65 -6.51
C ALA A 423 23.70 -14.62 -7.80
N TYR A 424 23.41 -13.42 -8.30
CA TYR A 424 22.63 -13.20 -9.52
C TYR A 424 23.36 -12.26 -10.47
#